data_AF-A0A9W9G327-F1
#
_entry.id   AF-A0A9W9G327-F1
#
_cell.length_a   1.000
_cell.length_b   1.000
_cell.length_c   1.000
_cell.angle_alpha   90.00
_cell.angle_beta   90.00
_cell.angle_gamma   90.00
#
_symmetry.space_group_name_H-M   'P 1'
#
loop_
_entity.id
_entity.type
_entity.pdbx_description
1 polymer ?
#
loop_
_entity_poly.entity_id
_entity_poly.type
_entity_poly.pdbx_seq_one_letter_code
_entity_poly.pdbx_strand_id
1 'polypeptide(L)'
;MRYTECLRKTQADYDFIVRITQQYWDQVTEFFGATVSISIKATLILAMVYQETRVNKNLAIDIYQELLEEMVSFFAKHKETSVTLQELQKSTFQILSAKLSSEQLTSAVTVLANGYIATSQISKANALATELYHQSFMKNTSNSKTHKLDLTQSRQNLIFLAQLEHSLYANRTSTIAQNLASLTAEYLYFEEFRNLTSSTSESTLFLSVCQSASNLHSILIQNKRDMIAKRVYDDFVAYFLVTEGRRIQLTNTDEVKELLWALLEYLSEREPDKFLRSVGIASYYGIRGRLQKKEYDSPSNLALAAFHYISADSKYHTEDIVKYVLNLGLIISGRTSVAEADQVAAQKQLAHVSGQIIKETIQLQHSKGGQPMVQRICKKIAGVHEYLLRVFLDPNLVDLDGSLESSLDGSNYDFDIRDSTIDAMYT
;
A
#
# COMPACT_ATOMS: atom_id res chain seq x y z
N MET A 1 17.53 9.09 36.65
CA MET A 1 18.21 9.39 35.36
C MET A 1 19.36 10.38 35.50
N ARG A 2 19.15 11.62 35.98
CA ARG A 2 20.25 12.62 36.03
C ARG A 2 21.48 12.16 36.82
N TYR A 3 21.29 11.38 37.89
CA TYR A 3 22.39 10.93 38.75
C TYR A 3 23.28 9.86 38.10
N THR A 4 22.70 8.83 37.49
CA THR A 4 23.47 7.78 36.79
C THR A 4 24.15 8.31 35.53
N GLU A 5 23.53 9.26 34.81
CA GLU A 5 24.18 9.97 33.71
C GLU A 5 25.35 10.85 34.17
N CYS A 6 25.24 11.52 35.32
CA CYS A 6 26.35 12.27 35.90
C CYS A 6 27.51 11.34 36.27
N LEU A 7 27.23 10.19 36.90
CA LEU A 7 28.26 9.20 37.24
C LEU A 7 28.96 8.63 36.00
N ARG A 8 28.23 8.47 34.90
CA ARG A 8 28.80 8.08 33.59
C ARG A 8 29.71 9.16 33.02
N LYS A 9 29.32 10.43 33.10
CA LYS A 9 30.15 11.56 32.61
C LYS A 9 31.45 11.71 33.40
N THR A 10 31.47 11.26 34.66
CA THR A 10 32.67 11.23 35.49
C THR A 10 33.51 9.97 35.34
N GLN A 11 33.22 9.10 34.35
CA GLN A 11 33.90 7.81 34.14
C GLN A 11 33.90 6.91 35.38
N ALA A 12 32.83 6.94 36.18
CA ALA A 12 32.70 6.04 37.31
C ALA A 12 32.68 4.57 36.84
N ASP A 13 33.30 3.71 37.63
CA ASP A 13 33.38 2.27 37.34
C ASP A 13 31.98 1.64 37.21
N TYR A 14 31.83 0.69 36.31
CA TYR A 14 30.54 0.06 36.02
C TYR A 14 29.97 -0.64 37.25
N ASP A 15 30.82 -1.38 37.98
CA ASP A 15 30.42 -2.08 39.20
C ASP A 15 29.97 -1.11 40.29
N PHE A 16 30.53 0.10 40.29
CA PHE A 16 30.11 1.18 41.18
C PHE A 16 28.73 1.71 40.80
N ILE A 17 28.47 1.91 39.50
CA ILE A 17 27.17 2.37 38.99
C ILE A 17 26.08 1.33 39.29
N VAL A 18 26.33 0.04 39.06
CA VAL A 18 25.40 -1.05 39.41
C VAL A 18 25.07 -1.02 40.89
N ARG A 19 26.08 -0.97 41.75
CA ARG A 19 25.92 -1.04 43.21
C ARG A 19 25.11 0.14 43.77
N ILE A 20 25.41 1.35 43.30
CA ILE A 20 24.67 2.57 43.67
C ILE A 20 23.22 2.48 43.20
N THR A 21 22.99 1.94 42.00
CA THR A 21 21.64 1.82 41.44
C THR A 21 20.85 0.74 42.16
N GLN A 22 21.49 -0.36 42.56
CA GLN A 22 20.90 -1.42 43.39
C GLN A 22 20.50 -0.86 44.75
N GLN A 23 21.41 -0.14 45.42
CA GLN A 23 21.12 0.49 46.72
C GLN A 23 19.98 1.50 46.64
N TYR A 24 19.93 2.29 45.57
CA TYR A 24 18.81 3.19 45.33
C TYR A 24 17.51 2.41 45.14
N TRP A 25 17.54 1.32 44.38
CA TRP A 25 16.37 0.46 44.19
C TRP A 25 15.91 -0.15 45.51
N ASP A 26 16.80 -0.82 46.26
CA ASP A 26 16.52 -1.44 47.55
C ASP A 26 15.86 -0.43 48.52
N GLN A 27 16.42 0.77 48.64
CA GLN A 27 15.86 1.81 49.51
C GLN A 27 14.49 2.29 49.05
N VAL A 28 14.28 2.41 47.74
CA VAL A 28 13.01 2.90 47.20
C VAL A 28 11.91 1.84 47.33
N THR A 29 12.22 0.57 47.07
CA THR A 29 11.27 -0.54 47.24
C THR A 29 10.97 -0.80 48.72
N GLU A 30 11.95 -0.70 49.61
CA GLU A 30 11.76 -0.82 51.07
C GLU A 30 10.86 0.30 51.62
N PHE A 31 11.10 1.56 51.20
CA PHE A 31 10.46 2.71 51.82
C PHE A 31 9.07 3.03 51.24
N PHE A 32 8.89 2.84 49.93
CA PHE A 32 7.65 3.19 49.24
C PHE A 32 6.81 1.97 48.88
N GLY A 33 7.35 0.76 49.01
CA GLY A 33 6.76 -0.45 48.46
C GLY A 33 7.02 -0.55 46.96
N ALA A 34 7.12 -1.77 46.45
CA ALA A 34 7.57 -2.04 45.10
C ALA A 34 6.62 -1.54 43.99
N THR A 35 5.38 -1.23 44.35
CA THR A 35 4.31 -0.87 43.41
C THR A 35 4.09 0.64 43.21
N VAL A 36 4.83 1.51 43.91
CA VAL A 36 4.70 2.98 43.76
C VAL A 36 5.50 3.48 42.55
N SER A 37 5.04 4.54 41.87
CA SER A 37 5.67 5.12 40.65
C SER A 37 7.18 5.37 40.78
N ILE A 38 7.66 5.69 41.98
CA ILE A 38 9.08 5.92 42.23
C ILE A 38 9.89 4.60 42.25
N SER A 39 9.31 3.53 42.79
CA SER A 39 9.88 2.17 42.79
C SER A 39 9.93 1.61 41.39
N ILE A 40 8.87 1.77 40.60
CA ILE A 40 8.86 1.41 39.17
C ILE A 40 10.00 2.10 38.41
N LYS A 41 10.20 3.40 38.63
CA LYS A 41 11.30 4.16 38.02
C LYS A 41 12.66 3.66 38.48
N ALA A 42 12.81 3.30 39.75
CA ALA A 42 14.05 2.76 40.29
C ALA A 42 14.37 1.40 39.65
N THR A 43 13.38 0.50 39.53
CA THR A 43 13.54 -0.83 38.94
C THR A 43 13.91 -0.74 37.45
N LEU A 44 13.28 0.19 36.72
CA LEU A 44 13.57 0.40 35.30
C LEU A 44 14.99 0.95 35.09
N ILE A 45 15.46 1.85 35.97
CA ILE A 45 16.84 2.35 35.94
C ILE A 45 17.84 1.22 36.25
N LEU A 46 17.52 0.36 37.22
CA LEU A 46 18.35 -0.78 37.59
C LEU A 46 18.49 -1.79 36.44
N ALA A 47 17.37 -2.14 35.81
CA ALA A 47 17.34 -3.03 34.66
C ALA A 47 18.14 -2.47 33.46
N MET A 48 18.04 -1.16 33.21
CA MET A 48 18.84 -0.48 32.18
C MET A 48 20.35 -0.55 32.47
N VAL A 49 20.75 -0.39 33.73
CA VAL A 49 22.17 -0.47 34.13
C VAL A 49 22.69 -1.91 33.99
N TYR A 50 21.88 -2.92 34.34
CA TYR A 50 22.25 -4.33 34.15
C TYR A 50 22.36 -4.73 32.67
N GLN A 51 21.59 -4.10 31.79
CA GLN A 51 21.64 -4.37 30.34
C GLN A 51 22.95 -3.92 29.67
N GLU A 52 23.71 -2.99 30.29
CA GLU A 52 24.93 -2.40 29.71
C GLU A 52 26.12 -3.36 29.63
N THR A 53 26.11 -4.48 30.36
CA THR A 53 27.17 -5.50 30.29
C THR A 53 26.66 -6.83 29.75
N ARG A 54 27.48 -7.52 28.96
CA ARG A 54 27.16 -8.85 28.40
C ARG A 54 26.88 -9.90 29.48
N VAL A 55 27.45 -9.74 30.68
CA VAL A 55 27.39 -10.71 31.77
C VAL A 55 26.06 -10.65 32.54
N ASN A 56 25.44 -9.48 32.63
CA ASN A 56 24.23 -9.26 33.45
C ASN A 56 22.93 -9.14 32.65
N LYS A 57 22.95 -9.47 31.35
CA LYS A 57 21.77 -9.36 30.48
C LYS A 57 20.60 -10.21 30.94
N ASN A 58 20.85 -11.39 31.53
CA ASN A 58 19.80 -12.27 32.03
C ASN A 58 19.18 -11.72 33.32
N LEU A 59 19.98 -11.17 34.22
CA LEU A 59 19.49 -10.48 35.41
C LEU A 59 18.65 -9.25 35.06
N ALA A 60 19.04 -8.49 34.02
CA ALA A 60 18.22 -7.40 33.51
C ALA A 60 16.84 -7.88 33.03
N ILE A 61 16.79 -9.05 32.36
CA ILE A 61 15.54 -9.66 31.88
C ILE A 61 14.64 -10.05 33.05
N ASP A 62 15.18 -10.74 34.05
CA ASP A 62 14.42 -11.17 35.22
C ASP A 62 13.83 -9.96 35.97
N ILE A 63 14.62 -8.90 36.14
CA ILE A 63 14.18 -7.64 36.76
C ILE A 63 13.12 -6.93 35.90
N TYR A 64 13.25 -6.94 34.57
CA TYR A 64 12.20 -6.40 33.69
C TYR A 64 10.91 -7.19 33.82
N GLN A 65 10.98 -8.52 33.87
CA GLN A 65 9.83 -9.40 33.96
C GLN A 65 9.10 -9.24 35.31
N GLU A 66 9.83 -9.23 36.42
CA GLU A 66 9.30 -9.02 37.76
C GLU A 66 8.65 -7.64 37.91
N LEU A 67 9.31 -6.58 37.43
CA LEU A 67 8.76 -5.23 37.37
C LEU A 67 7.43 -5.16 36.61
N LEU A 68 7.37 -5.88 35.48
CA LEU A 68 6.26 -5.82 34.56
C LEU A 68 5.05 -6.62 35.08
N GLU A 69 5.26 -7.76 35.77
CA GLU A 69 4.23 -8.48 36.52
C GLU A 69 3.67 -7.65 37.68
N GLU A 70 4.54 -6.98 38.42
CA GLU A 70 4.15 -6.11 39.54
C GLU A 70 3.37 -4.88 39.06
N MET A 71 3.81 -4.25 37.97
CA MET A 71 3.11 -3.15 37.32
C MET A 71 1.71 -3.56 36.85
N VAL A 72 1.57 -4.72 36.20
CA VAL A 72 0.25 -5.22 35.77
C VAL A 72 -0.66 -5.44 36.99
N SER A 73 -0.14 -6.01 38.08
CA SER A 73 -0.91 -6.25 39.31
C SER A 73 -1.36 -4.95 40.01
N PHE A 74 -0.51 -3.93 40.02
CA PHE A 74 -0.79 -2.63 40.63
C PHE A 74 -1.77 -1.82 39.76
N PHE A 75 -1.57 -1.77 38.45
CA PHE A 75 -2.41 -0.98 37.55
C PHE A 75 -3.79 -1.57 37.32
N ALA A 76 -3.94 -2.91 37.36
CA ALA A 76 -5.24 -3.55 37.39
C ALA A 76 -6.06 -3.17 38.64
N LYS A 77 -5.39 -2.88 39.78
CA LYS A 77 -6.04 -2.54 41.06
C LYS A 77 -6.40 -1.07 41.20
N HIS A 78 -5.60 -0.14 40.65
CA HIS A 78 -5.72 1.28 41.02
C HIS A 78 -6.50 2.19 40.06
N LYS A 79 -6.88 1.76 38.84
CA LYS A 79 -7.66 2.57 37.84
C LYS A 79 -7.13 4.00 37.55
N GLU A 80 -5.96 4.38 38.06
CA GLU A 80 -5.31 5.64 37.73
C GLU A 80 -4.81 5.55 36.29
N THR A 81 -5.38 6.33 35.38
CA THR A 81 -5.25 6.11 33.93
C THR A 81 -4.34 7.11 33.22
N SER A 82 -3.97 8.24 33.86
CA SER A 82 -3.16 9.30 33.21
C SER A 82 -1.67 9.22 33.51
N VAL A 83 -1.27 9.03 34.77
CA VAL A 83 0.13 8.87 35.20
C VAL A 83 0.71 7.56 34.66
N THR A 84 -0.13 6.52 34.66
CA THR A 84 0.19 5.17 34.18
C THR A 84 0.43 5.15 32.67
N LEU A 85 -0.34 5.94 31.92
CA LEU A 85 -0.12 6.11 30.50
C LEU A 85 1.23 6.75 30.17
N GLN A 86 1.61 7.79 30.91
CA GLN A 86 2.90 8.46 30.69
C GLN A 86 4.07 7.52 30.98
N GLU A 87 3.98 6.70 32.03
CA GLU A 87 5.06 5.75 32.34
C GLU A 87 5.08 4.57 31.36
N LEU A 88 3.93 4.08 30.88
CA LEU A 88 3.86 3.07 29.81
C LEU A 88 4.49 3.61 28.51
N GLN A 89 4.10 4.81 28.07
CA GLN A 89 4.66 5.44 26.87
C GLN A 89 6.17 5.64 26.98
N LYS A 90 6.64 6.10 28.15
CA LYS A 90 8.07 6.28 28.42
C LYS A 90 8.83 4.95 28.40
N SER A 91 8.27 3.90 29.01
CA SER A 91 8.85 2.56 29.00
C SER A 91 8.92 1.99 27.58
N THR A 92 7.88 2.20 26.77
CA THR A 92 7.88 1.82 25.35
C THR A 92 9.01 2.50 24.58
N PHE A 93 9.19 3.81 24.76
CA PHE A 93 10.28 4.53 24.09
C PHE A 93 11.67 4.03 24.52
N GLN A 94 11.83 3.70 25.80
CA GLN A 94 13.08 3.16 26.33
C GLN A 94 13.37 1.76 25.77
N ILE A 95 12.37 0.89 25.69
CA ILE A 95 12.50 -0.45 25.10
C ILE A 95 12.89 -0.36 23.61
N LEU A 96 12.26 0.54 22.86
CA LEU A 96 12.58 0.77 21.45
C LEU A 96 13.97 1.40 21.23
N SER A 97 14.42 2.22 22.17
CA SER A 97 15.75 2.86 22.10
C SER A 97 16.87 1.95 22.62
N ALA A 98 16.53 0.89 23.36
CA ALA A 98 17.48 -0.04 23.94
C ALA A 98 17.89 -1.11 22.92
N LYS A 99 19.19 -1.40 22.87
CA LYS A 99 19.71 -2.52 22.05
C LYS A 99 19.40 -3.86 22.72
N LEU A 100 18.15 -4.32 22.58
CA LEU A 100 17.66 -5.60 23.07
C LEU A 100 17.90 -6.71 22.03
N SER A 101 18.11 -7.95 22.49
CA SER A 101 17.99 -9.13 21.62
C SER A 101 16.53 -9.34 21.20
N SER A 102 16.28 -10.17 20.18
CA SER A 102 14.89 -10.42 19.73
C SER A 102 14.03 -11.05 20.83
N GLU A 103 14.57 -12.02 21.59
CA GLU A 103 13.87 -12.68 22.69
C GLU A 103 13.50 -11.69 23.81
N GLN A 104 14.44 -10.80 24.14
CA GLN A 104 14.26 -9.75 25.13
C GLN A 104 13.18 -8.76 24.71
N LEU A 105 13.22 -8.36 23.43
CA LEU A 105 12.25 -7.45 22.86
C LEU A 105 10.85 -8.06 22.85
N THR A 106 10.73 -9.33 22.45
CA THR A 106 9.46 -10.07 22.45
C THR A 106 8.86 -10.17 23.85
N SER A 107 9.67 -10.49 24.86
CA SER A 107 9.21 -10.56 26.26
C SER A 107 8.73 -9.19 26.75
N ALA A 108 9.55 -8.14 26.59
CA ALA A 108 9.21 -6.79 27.02
C ALA A 108 7.94 -6.25 26.35
N VAL A 109 7.76 -6.49 25.05
CA VAL A 109 6.57 -6.07 24.30
C VAL A 109 5.31 -6.81 24.75
N THR A 110 5.42 -8.11 25.03
CA THR A 110 4.29 -8.90 25.54
C THR A 110 3.73 -8.29 26.80
N VAL A 111 4.62 -7.91 27.74
CA VAL A 111 4.12 -7.34 28.99
C VAL A 111 3.69 -5.88 28.86
N LEU A 112 4.30 -5.09 27.97
CA LEU A 112 3.74 -3.78 27.60
C LEU A 112 2.31 -3.90 27.08
N ALA A 113 2.05 -4.84 26.17
CA ALA A 113 0.72 -5.08 25.62
C ALA A 113 -0.28 -5.48 26.71
N ASN A 114 0.12 -6.38 27.62
CA ASN A 114 -0.69 -6.77 28.77
C ASN A 114 -0.98 -5.58 29.70
N GLY A 115 -0.03 -4.67 29.89
CA GLY A 115 -0.24 -3.42 30.63
C GLY A 115 -1.29 -2.50 29.98
N TYR A 116 -1.25 -2.35 28.66
CA TYR A 116 -2.27 -1.59 27.92
C TYR A 116 -3.66 -2.26 27.96
N ILE A 117 -3.71 -3.60 27.93
CA ILE A 117 -4.96 -4.37 28.05
C ILE A 117 -5.54 -4.23 29.45
N ALA A 118 -4.74 -4.44 30.49
CA ALA A 118 -5.15 -4.35 31.90
C ALA A 118 -5.67 -2.94 32.27
N THR A 119 -5.11 -1.90 31.65
CA THR A 119 -5.53 -0.51 31.85
C THR A 119 -6.69 -0.09 30.94
N SER A 120 -7.23 -0.98 30.09
CA SER A 120 -8.27 -0.69 29.09
C SER A 120 -7.88 0.43 28.09
N GLN A 121 -6.58 0.60 27.82
CA GLN A 121 -6.03 1.64 26.94
C GLN A 121 -5.61 1.06 25.56
N ILE A 122 -6.28 0.01 25.09
CA ILE A 122 -5.96 -0.70 23.83
C ILE A 122 -5.93 0.27 22.63
N SER A 123 -6.82 1.26 22.60
CA SER A 123 -6.85 2.28 21.53
C SER A 123 -5.55 3.07 21.41
N LYS A 124 -4.88 3.37 22.54
CA LYS A 124 -3.60 4.08 22.54
C LYS A 124 -2.43 3.18 22.19
N ALA A 125 -2.50 1.90 22.56
CA ALA A 125 -1.53 0.90 22.09
C ALA A 125 -1.60 0.76 20.57
N ASN A 126 -2.81 0.73 20.00
CA ASN A 126 -3.03 0.72 18.54
C ASN A 126 -2.53 2.00 17.87
N ALA A 127 -2.78 3.17 18.48
CA ALA A 127 -2.25 4.43 17.97
C ALA A 127 -0.71 4.45 17.96
N LEU A 128 -0.08 3.90 19.01
CA LEU A 128 1.37 3.77 19.08
C LEU A 128 1.92 2.78 18.03
N ALA A 129 1.27 1.63 17.84
CA ALA A 129 1.62 0.68 16.78
C ALA A 129 1.50 1.33 15.39
N THR A 130 0.45 2.11 15.16
CA THR A 130 0.23 2.83 13.89
C THR A 130 1.32 3.89 13.66
N GLU A 131 1.67 4.66 14.68
CA GLU A 131 2.75 5.66 14.58
C GLU A 131 4.11 5.00 14.34
N LEU A 132 4.42 3.92 15.06
CA LEU A 132 5.62 3.11 14.85
C LEU A 132 5.73 2.59 13.42
N TYR A 133 4.61 2.10 12.89
CA TYR A 133 4.50 1.66 11.51
C TYR A 133 4.75 2.82 10.55
N HIS A 134 4.10 3.97 10.72
CA HIS A 134 4.30 5.14 9.87
C HIS A 134 5.75 5.66 9.88
N GLN A 135 6.38 5.70 11.05
CA GLN A 135 7.77 6.13 11.16
C GLN A 135 8.72 5.11 10.51
N SER A 136 8.53 3.81 10.77
CA SER A 136 9.44 2.76 10.29
C SER A 136 9.31 2.51 8.78
N PHE A 137 8.10 2.47 8.25
CA PHE A 137 7.82 2.11 6.86
C PHE A 137 7.77 3.34 5.96
N MET A 138 7.01 4.37 6.37
CA MET A 138 6.78 5.54 5.52
C MET A 138 7.82 6.65 5.72
N LYS A 139 8.76 6.49 6.68
CA LYS A 139 9.68 7.55 7.12
C LYS A 139 8.98 8.89 7.39
N ASN A 140 7.69 8.84 7.76
CA ASN A 140 6.91 10.05 7.93
C ASN A 140 7.25 10.67 9.29
N THR A 141 7.93 11.82 9.26
CA THR A 141 8.38 12.55 10.46
C THR A 141 7.38 13.61 10.93
N SER A 142 6.13 13.58 10.48
CA SER A 142 5.14 14.61 10.82
C SER A 142 4.92 14.75 12.35
N ASN A 143 5.02 13.65 13.11
CA ASN A 143 4.99 13.63 14.58
C ASN A 143 6.39 13.50 15.24
N SER A 144 7.47 13.71 14.49
CA SER A 144 8.87 13.56 14.98
C SER A 144 9.25 14.50 16.12
N LYS A 145 8.43 15.52 16.41
CA LYS A 145 8.66 16.43 17.53
C LYS A 145 8.30 15.80 18.89
N THR A 146 7.43 14.79 18.93
CA THR A 146 7.07 14.08 20.17
C THR A 146 7.81 12.75 20.32
N HIS A 147 8.11 12.06 19.21
CA HIS A 147 8.74 10.73 19.23
C HIS A 147 9.76 10.60 18.09
N LYS A 148 11.05 10.85 18.37
CA LYS A 148 12.14 10.53 17.43
C LYS A 148 12.58 9.09 17.65
N LEU A 149 12.11 8.17 16.82
CA LEU A 149 12.64 6.81 16.81
C LEU A 149 13.86 6.74 15.87
N ASP A 150 14.84 5.95 16.27
CA ASP A 150 16.01 5.67 15.45
C ASP A 150 15.59 4.72 14.31
N LEU A 151 15.30 5.31 13.13
CA LEU A 151 14.87 4.60 11.93
C LEU A 151 15.94 3.64 11.36
N THR A 152 17.16 3.67 11.91
CA THR A 152 18.23 2.74 11.51
C THR A 152 18.04 1.32 12.06
N GLN A 153 17.15 1.13 13.05
CA GLN A 153 16.87 -0.15 13.69
C GLN A 153 15.63 -0.86 13.09
N SER A 154 15.50 -0.87 11.76
CA SER A 154 14.32 -1.39 11.04
C SER A 154 13.90 -2.79 11.51
N ARG A 155 14.84 -3.73 11.66
CA ARG A 155 14.56 -5.09 12.12
C ARG A 155 13.99 -5.16 13.55
N GLN A 156 14.50 -4.35 14.48
CA GLN A 156 14.00 -4.34 15.86
C GLN A 156 12.59 -3.72 15.90
N ASN A 157 12.33 -2.68 15.11
CA ASN A 157 11.00 -2.09 15.00
C ASN A 157 9.97 -3.08 14.42
N LEU A 158 10.36 -3.90 13.44
CA LEU A 158 9.49 -4.95 12.89
C LEU A 158 9.16 -6.04 13.90
N ILE A 159 10.16 -6.50 14.68
CA ILE A 159 9.94 -7.49 15.76
C ILE A 159 9.03 -6.91 16.84
N PHE A 160 9.26 -5.66 17.23
CA PHE A 160 8.42 -4.97 18.20
C PHE A 160 6.97 -4.88 17.71
N LEU A 161 6.76 -4.43 16.46
CA LEU A 161 5.42 -4.32 15.86
C LEU A 161 4.73 -5.68 15.76
N ALA A 162 5.43 -6.70 15.25
CA ALA A 162 4.89 -8.04 15.10
C ALA A 162 4.40 -8.61 16.44
N GLN A 163 5.20 -8.42 17.50
CA GLN A 163 4.84 -8.88 18.83
C GLN A 163 3.71 -8.06 19.44
N LEU A 164 3.73 -6.74 19.29
CA LEU A 164 2.70 -5.86 19.84
C LEU A 164 1.34 -6.14 19.19
N GLU A 165 1.30 -6.26 17.86
CA GLU A 165 0.08 -6.63 17.13
C GLU A 165 -0.40 -8.02 17.54
N HIS A 166 0.49 -9.01 17.70
CA HIS A 166 0.11 -10.34 18.16
C HIS A 166 -0.50 -10.30 19.58
N SER A 167 0.14 -9.61 20.52
CA SER A 167 -0.30 -9.55 21.91
C SER A 167 -1.59 -8.74 22.10
N LEU A 168 -1.78 -7.64 21.37
CA LEU A 168 -3.01 -6.83 21.44
C LEU A 168 -4.22 -7.55 20.81
N TYR A 169 -3.97 -8.42 19.82
CA TYR A 169 -5.00 -9.15 19.10
C TYR A 169 -4.86 -10.66 19.29
N ALA A 170 -4.61 -11.13 20.52
CA ALA A 170 -4.40 -12.54 20.86
C ALA A 170 -5.51 -13.50 20.40
N ASN A 171 -6.67 -12.99 19.98
CA ASN A 171 -7.77 -13.75 19.36
C ASN A 171 -7.61 -13.98 17.84
N ARG A 172 -6.56 -13.43 17.19
CA ARG A 172 -6.23 -13.73 15.79
C ARG A 172 -5.40 -15.02 15.73
N THR A 173 -5.72 -15.88 14.78
CA THR A 173 -5.04 -17.16 14.55
C THR A 173 -3.61 -17.01 14.03
N SER A 174 -3.10 -15.79 13.84
CA SER A 174 -1.78 -15.55 13.28
C SER A 174 -0.68 -15.65 14.34
N THR A 175 0.35 -16.43 14.01
CA THR A 175 1.56 -16.56 14.82
C THR A 175 2.43 -15.30 14.70
N ILE A 176 3.29 -15.08 15.69
CA ILE A 176 4.30 -14.00 15.66
C ILE A 176 5.17 -14.11 14.40
N ALA A 177 5.55 -15.33 14.02
CA ALA A 177 6.35 -15.58 12.83
C ALA A 177 5.62 -15.17 11.53
N GLN A 178 4.31 -15.43 11.42
CA GLN A 178 3.51 -14.99 10.28
C GLN A 178 3.36 -13.46 10.24
N ASN A 179 3.11 -12.81 11.38
CA ASN A 179 3.03 -11.35 11.46
C ASN A 179 4.38 -10.72 11.09
N LEU A 180 5.49 -11.26 11.60
CA LEU A 180 6.83 -10.78 11.27
C LEU A 180 7.16 -10.96 9.78
N ALA A 181 6.81 -12.11 9.19
CA ALA A 181 7.03 -12.36 7.77
C ALA A 181 6.24 -11.39 6.89
N SER A 182 4.96 -11.16 7.22
CA SER A 182 4.10 -10.18 6.55
C SER A 182 4.66 -8.76 6.66
N LEU A 183 5.02 -8.30 7.86
CA LEU A 183 5.62 -6.97 8.09
C LEU A 183 6.98 -6.83 7.39
N THR A 184 7.78 -7.90 7.33
CA THR A 184 9.06 -7.89 6.61
C THR A 184 8.85 -7.77 5.11
N ALA A 185 7.89 -8.50 4.54
CA ALA A 185 7.54 -8.40 3.13
C ALA A 185 7.03 -6.99 2.79
N GLU A 186 6.10 -6.45 3.59
CA GLU A 186 5.63 -5.06 3.44
C GLU A 186 6.80 -4.08 3.45
N TYR A 187 7.74 -4.22 4.39
CA TYR A 187 8.88 -3.31 4.52
C TYR A 187 9.76 -3.36 3.27
N LEU A 188 10.04 -4.56 2.74
CA LEU A 188 10.83 -4.72 1.52
C LEU A 188 10.14 -4.08 0.32
N TYR A 189 8.82 -4.26 0.16
CA TYR A 189 8.06 -3.61 -0.91
C TYR A 189 8.07 -2.08 -0.78
N PHE A 190 7.97 -1.53 0.44
CA PHE A 190 8.11 -0.09 0.67
C PHE A 190 9.50 0.44 0.32
N GLU A 191 10.55 -0.28 0.71
CA GLU A 191 11.93 0.09 0.36
C GLU A 191 12.13 0.07 -1.16
N GLU A 192 11.66 -0.98 -1.84
CA GLU A 192 11.72 -1.09 -3.30
C GLU A 192 10.99 0.07 -3.99
N PHE A 193 9.72 0.29 -3.64
CA PHE A 193 8.90 1.36 -4.23
C PHE A 193 9.54 2.73 -4.01
N ARG A 194 10.08 2.98 -2.81
CA ARG A 194 10.75 4.24 -2.50
C ARG A 194 12.05 4.41 -3.28
N ASN A 195 12.86 3.35 -3.40
CA ASN A 195 14.11 3.42 -4.15
C ASN A 195 13.85 3.73 -5.62
N LEU A 196 12.83 3.10 -6.22
CA LEU A 196 12.43 3.34 -7.60
C LEU A 196 11.85 4.74 -7.80
N THR A 197 11.00 5.22 -6.89
CA THR A 197 10.42 6.57 -6.99
C THR A 197 11.43 7.69 -6.69
N SER A 198 12.51 7.39 -5.96
CA SER A 198 13.59 8.34 -5.67
C SER A 198 14.59 8.48 -6.84
N SER A 199 14.73 7.46 -7.69
CA SER A 199 15.62 7.51 -8.86
C SER A 199 14.99 8.31 -9.99
N THR A 200 15.55 9.49 -10.30
CA THR A 200 15.02 10.45 -11.29
C THR A 200 15.43 10.09 -12.73
N SER A 201 15.34 8.83 -13.16
CA SER A 201 15.88 8.42 -14.47
C SER A 201 14.94 7.55 -15.30
N GLU A 202 14.64 8.06 -16.50
CA GLU A 202 14.10 7.43 -17.73
C GLU A 202 12.81 6.58 -17.68
N SER A 203 12.01 6.67 -18.74
CA SER A 203 10.71 5.97 -18.91
C SER A 203 10.76 4.45 -18.84
N THR A 204 11.94 3.84 -18.93
CA THR A 204 12.16 2.41 -18.64
C THR A 204 11.97 2.05 -17.18
N LEU A 205 11.99 3.03 -16.28
CA LEU A 205 11.80 2.86 -14.84
C LEU A 205 10.32 2.89 -14.42
N PHE A 206 9.42 3.43 -15.27
CA PHE A 206 8.01 3.55 -14.94
C PHE A 206 7.31 2.18 -14.81
N LEU A 207 7.63 1.22 -15.67
CA LEU A 207 7.09 -0.14 -15.56
C LEU A 207 7.45 -0.76 -14.20
N SER A 208 8.72 -0.67 -13.79
CA SER A 208 9.19 -1.19 -12.50
C SER A 208 8.52 -0.48 -11.32
N VAL A 209 8.33 0.84 -11.38
CA VAL A 209 7.58 1.59 -10.37
C VAL A 209 6.13 1.12 -10.31
N CYS A 210 5.49 0.92 -11.47
CA CYS A 210 4.11 0.46 -11.55
C CYS A 210 3.93 -0.94 -10.97
N GLN A 211 4.85 -1.87 -11.26
CA GLN A 211 4.86 -3.22 -10.68
C GLN A 211 5.08 -3.18 -9.17
N SER A 212 6.08 -2.41 -8.71
CA SER A 212 6.37 -2.28 -7.29
C SER A 212 5.19 -1.66 -6.52
N ALA A 213 4.55 -0.62 -7.09
CA ALA A 213 3.34 -0.01 -6.53
C ALA A 213 2.17 -1.01 -6.48
N SER A 214 2.01 -1.83 -7.52
CA SER A 214 0.96 -2.86 -7.60
C SER A 214 1.13 -3.92 -6.50
N ASN A 215 2.32 -4.48 -6.39
CA ASN A 215 2.63 -5.49 -5.39
C ASN A 215 2.46 -4.94 -3.97
N LEU A 216 2.96 -3.73 -3.73
CA LEU A 216 2.80 -3.04 -2.45
C LEU A 216 1.33 -2.75 -2.13
N HIS A 217 0.55 -2.28 -3.09
CA HIS A 217 -0.87 -2.01 -2.89
C HIS A 217 -1.63 -3.31 -2.58
N SER A 218 -1.41 -4.37 -3.35
CA SER A 218 -2.07 -5.66 -3.17
C SER A 218 -1.81 -6.25 -1.78
N ILE A 219 -0.55 -6.28 -1.33
CA ILE A 219 -0.21 -6.81 0.00
C ILE A 219 -0.81 -5.98 1.14
N LEU A 220 -0.88 -4.65 0.99
CA LEU A 220 -1.49 -3.77 1.98
C LEU A 220 -3.00 -4.00 2.10
N ILE A 221 -3.70 -4.21 0.99
CA ILE A 221 -5.13 -4.55 0.99
C ILE A 221 -5.35 -5.93 1.64
N GLN A 222 -4.53 -6.93 1.30
CA GLN A 222 -4.59 -8.26 1.92
C GLN A 222 -4.40 -8.21 3.44
N ASN A 223 -3.51 -7.33 3.91
CA ASN A 223 -3.23 -7.14 5.32
C ASN A 223 -4.19 -6.14 6.01
N LYS A 224 -5.27 -5.72 5.34
CA LYS A 224 -6.32 -4.80 5.84
C LYS A 224 -5.79 -3.43 6.26
N ARG A 225 -4.83 -2.90 5.49
CA ARG A 225 -4.18 -1.59 5.70
C ARG A 225 -4.69 -0.56 4.67
N ASP A 226 -6.01 -0.43 4.52
CA ASP A 226 -6.66 0.36 3.45
C ASP A 226 -6.20 1.83 3.39
N MET A 227 -6.05 2.47 4.55
CA MET A 227 -5.58 3.86 4.63
C MET A 227 -4.16 4.03 4.09
N ILE A 228 -3.30 3.06 4.35
CA ILE A 228 -1.90 3.08 3.91
C ILE A 228 -1.83 2.75 2.42
N ALA A 229 -2.61 1.77 1.96
CA ALA A 229 -2.75 1.45 0.54
C ALA A 229 -3.19 2.67 -0.27
N LYS A 230 -4.20 3.41 0.22
CA LYS A 230 -4.64 4.67 -0.39
C LYS A 230 -3.51 5.69 -0.48
N ARG A 231 -2.70 5.83 0.57
CA ARG A 231 -1.57 6.78 0.56
C ARG A 231 -0.48 6.37 -0.43
N VAL A 232 -0.16 5.07 -0.53
CA VAL A 232 0.77 4.55 -1.55
C VAL A 232 0.26 4.85 -2.95
N TYR A 233 -1.04 4.69 -3.17
CA TYR A 233 -1.68 5.05 -4.43
C TYR A 233 -1.58 6.56 -4.72
N ASP A 234 -1.86 7.42 -3.74
CA ASP A 234 -1.71 8.87 -3.90
C ASP A 234 -0.25 9.27 -4.20
N ASP A 235 0.73 8.64 -3.54
CA ASP A 235 2.16 8.85 -3.80
C ASP A 235 2.55 8.38 -5.21
N PHE A 236 1.97 7.26 -5.70
CA PHE A 236 2.18 6.77 -7.05
C PHE A 236 1.59 7.71 -8.12
N VAL A 237 0.39 8.25 -7.89
CA VAL A 237 -0.23 9.28 -8.74
C VAL A 237 0.64 10.53 -8.80
N ALA A 238 1.14 11.00 -7.65
CA ALA A 238 2.02 12.16 -7.58
C ALA A 238 3.34 11.92 -8.35
N TYR A 239 3.94 10.74 -8.20
CA TYR A 239 5.13 10.34 -8.97
C TYR A 239 4.87 10.38 -10.47
N PHE A 240 3.76 9.78 -10.93
CA PHE A 240 3.39 9.76 -12.34
C PHE A 240 3.26 11.18 -12.90
N LEU A 241 2.50 12.05 -12.24
CA LEU A 241 2.24 13.41 -12.70
C LEU A 241 3.53 14.23 -12.87
N VAL A 242 4.53 14.02 -12.01
CA VAL A 242 5.81 14.73 -12.06
C VAL A 242 6.76 14.15 -13.13
N THR A 243 6.66 12.85 -13.41
CA THR A 243 7.57 12.14 -14.32
C THR A 243 6.92 11.93 -15.70
N GLU A 244 6.15 10.86 -15.84
CA GLU A 244 5.53 10.42 -17.10
C GLU A 244 4.44 11.38 -17.57
N GLY A 245 3.60 11.89 -16.65
CA GLY A 245 2.52 12.82 -16.97
C GLY A 245 3.01 14.10 -17.67
N ARG A 246 4.15 14.66 -17.25
CA ARG A 246 4.78 15.79 -17.95
C ARG A 246 5.34 15.40 -19.32
N ARG A 247 5.93 14.21 -19.43
CA ARG A 247 6.52 13.71 -20.68
C ARG A 247 5.48 13.55 -21.78
N ILE A 248 4.30 13.03 -21.43
CA ILE A 248 3.21 12.75 -22.37
C ILE A 248 2.09 13.81 -22.37
N GLN A 249 2.25 14.88 -21.56
CA GLN A 249 1.24 15.94 -21.38
C GLN A 249 -0.10 15.45 -20.81
N LEU A 250 -0.12 14.31 -20.12
CA LEU A 250 -1.29 13.82 -19.38
C LEU A 250 -1.27 14.36 -17.96
N THR A 251 -1.87 15.54 -17.76
CA THR A 251 -1.87 16.26 -16.47
C THR A 251 -3.22 16.27 -15.76
N ASN A 252 -4.29 15.80 -16.42
CA ASN A 252 -5.59 15.71 -15.78
C ASN A 252 -5.54 14.65 -14.66
N THR A 253 -5.73 15.08 -13.43
CA THR A 253 -5.57 14.23 -12.24
C THR A 253 -6.60 13.10 -12.19
N ASP A 254 -7.82 13.34 -12.65
CA ASP A 254 -8.87 12.32 -12.60
C ASP A 254 -8.63 11.24 -13.66
N GLU A 255 -8.22 11.63 -14.88
CA GLU A 255 -7.78 10.71 -15.92
C GLU A 255 -6.58 9.85 -15.48
N VAL A 256 -5.57 10.47 -14.86
CA VAL A 256 -4.38 9.76 -14.38
C VAL A 256 -4.74 8.77 -13.29
N LYS A 257 -5.57 9.16 -12.32
CA LYS A 257 -6.04 8.25 -11.27
C LYS A 257 -6.69 7.02 -11.87
N GLU A 258 -7.61 7.22 -12.80
CA GLU A 258 -8.31 6.09 -13.40
C GLU A 258 -7.39 5.11 -14.13
N LEU A 259 -6.43 5.64 -14.90
CA LEU A 259 -5.41 4.83 -15.58
C LEU A 259 -4.54 4.04 -14.61
N LEU A 260 -4.01 4.70 -13.58
CA LEU A 260 -3.11 4.07 -12.63
C LEU A 260 -3.82 3.03 -11.78
N TRP A 261 -5.07 3.26 -11.41
CA TRP A 261 -5.89 2.26 -10.71
C TRP A 261 -6.06 0.99 -11.54
N ALA A 262 -6.44 1.13 -12.82
CA ALA A 262 -6.60 -0.02 -13.72
C ALA A 262 -5.29 -0.80 -13.89
N LEU A 263 -4.15 -0.10 -13.94
CA LEU A 263 -2.83 -0.72 -14.00
C LEU A 263 -2.45 -1.47 -12.72
N LEU A 264 -2.76 -0.91 -11.55
CA LEU A 264 -2.52 -1.58 -10.27
C LEU A 264 -3.32 -2.88 -10.17
N GLU A 265 -4.61 -2.85 -10.51
CA GLU A 265 -5.44 -4.05 -10.50
C GLU A 265 -4.86 -5.12 -11.44
N TYR A 266 -4.59 -4.75 -12.69
CA TYR A 266 -4.10 -5.70 -13.70
C TYR A 266 -2.72 -6.30 -13.38
N LEU A 267 -1.77 -5.49 -12.93
CA LEU A 267 -0.40 -5.94 -12.66
C LEU A 267 -0.27 -6.68 -11.33
N SER A 268 -1.27 -6.63 -10.46
CA SER A 268 -1.23 -7.37 -9.18
C SER A 268 -1.34 -8.88 -9.36
N GLU A 269 -1.89 -9.31 -10.51
CA GLU A 269 -2.15 -10.72 -10.82
C GLU A 269 -1.23 -11.24 -11.94
N ARG A 270 -0.52 -10.36 -12.66
CA ARG A 270 0.13 -10.69 -13.93
C ARG A 270 1.46 -9.99 -14.12
N GLU A 271 2.43 -10.72 -14.67
CA GLU A 271 3.66 -10.11 -15.18
C GLU A 271 3.43 -9.45 -16.54
N PRO A 272 3.94 -8.22 -16.76
CA PRO A 272 3.80 -7.51 -18.02
C PRO A 272 4.83 -8.02 -19.04
N ASP A 273 4.36 -8.60 -20.15
CA ASP A 273 5.19 -8.96 -21.32
C ASP A 273 5.62 -7.71 -22.11
N LYS A 274 4.64 -6.87 -22.50
CA LYS A 274 4.88 -5.60 -23.19
C LYS A 274 4.08 -4.50 -22.52
N PHE A 275 4.74 -3.49 -21.96
CA PHE A 275 4.07 -2.50 -21.11
C PHE A 275 2.88 -1.78 -21.80
N LEU A 276 3.05 -1.30 -23.04
CA LEU A 276 1.95 -0.67 -23.79
C LEU A 276 0.76 -1.61 -24.01
N ARG A 277 1.03 -2.91 -24.18
CA ARG A 277 -0.01 -3.93 -24.30
C ARG A 277 -0.76 -4.06 -22.97
N SER A 278 -0.03 -4.13 -21.86
CA SER A 278 -0.61 -4.16 -20.52
C SER A 278 -1.49 -2.95 -20.24
N VAL A 279 -1.08 -1.75 -20.65
CA VAL A 279 -1.91 -0.52 -20.53
C VAL A 279 -3.23 -0.66 -21.29
N GLY A 280 -3.18 -1.13 -22.54
CA GLY A 280 -4.39 -1.34 -23.36
C GLY A 280 -5.33 -2.39 -22.76
N ILE A 281 -4.80 -3.52 -22.31
CA ILE A 281 -5.57 -4.63 -21.73
C ILE A 281 -6.18 -4.23 -20.38
N ALA A 282 -5.38 -3.63 -19.49
CA ALA A 282 -5.83 -3.16 -18.18
C ALA A 282 -6.98 -2.15 -18.33
N SER A 283 -6.83 -1.19 -19.24
CA SER A 283 -7.85 -0.18 -19.51
C SER A 283 -9.14 -0.80 -20.08
N TYR A 284 -9.01 -1.78 -20.97
CA TYR A 284 -10.16 -2.49 -21.53
C TYR A 284 -10.98 -3.22 -20.45
N TYR A 285 -10.33 -4.02 -19.61
CA TYR A 285 -11.02 -4.74 -18.53
C TYR A 285 -11.56 -3.78 -17.46
N GLY A 286 -10.82 -2.72 -17.11
CA GLY A 286 -11.27 -1.69 -16.19
C GLY A 286 -12.54 -0.97 -16.69
N ILE A 287 -12.59 -0.61 -17.97
CA ILE A 287 -13.79 -0.03 -18.60
C ILE A 287 -14.95 -1.02 -18.55
N ARG A 288 -14.73 -2.29 -18.96
CA ARG A 288 -15.77 -3.32 -18.99
C ARG A 288 -16.39 -3.53 -17.60
N GLY A 289 -15.56 -3.68 -16.56
CA GLY A 289 -16.02 -3.93 -15.20
C GLY A 289 -16.83 -2.77 -14.61
N ARG A 290 -16.45 -1.52 -14.92
CA ARG A 290 -17.18 -0.32 -14.45
C ARG A 290 -18.49 -0.11 -15.19
N LEU A 291 -18.51 -0.36 -16.50
CA LEU A 291 -19.75 -0.33 -17.29
C LEU A 291 -20.76 -1.38 -16.80
N GLN A 292 -20.30 -2.57 -16.39
CA GLN A 292 -21.16 -3.59 -15.76
C GLN A 292 -21.74 -3.11 -14.42
N LYS A 293 -20.98 -2.32 -13.66
CA LYS A 293 -21.41 -1.70 -12.38
C LYS A 293 -22.27 -0.44 -12.56
N LYS A 294 -22.59 -0.05 -13.80
CA LYS A 294 -23.32 1.19 -14.16
C LYS A 294 -22.60 2.48 -13.72
N GLU A 295 -21.28 2.46 -13.61
CA GLU A 295 -20.44 3.62 -13.34
C GLU A 295 -19.98 4.22 -14.68
N TYR A 296 -20.58 5.32 -15.14
CA TYR A 296 -20.40 5.79 -16.53
C TYR A 296 -19.41 6.97 -16.71
N ASP A 297 -19.12 7.74 -15.65
CA ASP A 297 -18.20 8.88 -15.73
C ASP A 297 -16.72 8.42 -15.75
N SER A 298 -16.40 7.41 -14.94
CA SER A 298 -15.05 6.86 -14.78
C SER A 298 -14.48 6.16 -16.05
N PRO A 299 -15.26 5.36 -16.81
CA PRO A 299 -14.80 4.75 -18.07
C PRO A 299 -14.34 5.74 -19.15
N SER A 300 -15.00 6.90 -19.25
CA SER A 300 -14.63 7.95 -20.21
C SER A 300 -13.23 8.49 -19.92
N ASN A 301 -12.95 8.77 -18.65
CA ASN A 301 -11.65 9.27 -18.20
C ASN A 301 -10.55 8.22 -18.38
N LEU A 302 -10.80 6.97 -18.00
CA LEU A 302 -9.86 5.86 -18.19
C LEU A 302 -9.48 5.69 -19.67
N ALA A 303 -10.47 5.74 -20.55
CA ALA A 303 -10.26 5.60 -21.97
C ALA A 303 -9.40 6.71 -22.60
N LEU A 304 -9.71 7.97 -22.28
CA LEU A 304 -8.93 9.11 -22.75
C LEU A 304 -7.50 9.03 -22.23
N ALA A 305 -7.32 8.73 -20.94
CA ALA A 305 -6.01 8.58 -20.32
C ALA A 305 -5.19 7.49 -21.00
N ALA A 306 -5.78 6.32 -21.24
CA ALA A 306 -5.15 5.21 -21.92
C ALA A 306 -4.77 5.56 -23.37
N PHE A 307 -5.66 6.24 -24.10
CA PHE A 307 -5.40 6.70 -25.45
C PHE A 307 -4.25 7.71 -25.50
N HIS A 308 -4.26 8.73 -24.65
CA HIS A 308 -3.17 9.72 -24.56
C HIS A 308 -1.84 9.05 -24.22
N TYR A 309 -1.84 8.09 -23.26
CA TYR A 309 -0.65 7.34 -22.90
C TYR A 309 -0.09 6.52 -24.07
N ILE A 310 -0.95 5.74 -24.73
CA ILE A 310 -0.57 4.83 -25.81
C ILE A 310 -0.13 5.61 -27.07
N SER A 311 -0.81 6.70 -27.41
CA SER A 311 -0.52 7.51 -28.61
C SER A 311 0.76 8.34 -28.50
N ALA A 312 1.20 8.65 -27.26
CA ALA A 312 2.46 9.36 -27.01
C ALA A 312 3.70 8.49 -27.28
N ASP A 313 3.57 7.15 -27.35
CA ASP A 313 4.70 6.28 -27.64
C ASP A 313 5.00 6.19 -29.16
N SER A 314 6.28 6.20 -29.50
CA SER A 314 6.77 5.99 -30.88
C SER A 314 6.21 4.73 -31.54
N LYS A 315 5.99 3.65 -30.78
CA LYS A 315 5.51 2.33 -31.22
C LYS A 315 4.01 2.28 -31.50
N TYR A 316 3.28 3.36 -31.21
CA TYR A 316 1.83 3.48 -31.44
C TYR A 316 1.38 3.04 -32.84
N HIS A 317 2.22 3.24 -33.85
CA HIS A 317 1.92 3.06 -35.27
C HIS A 317 1.89 1.60 -35.73
N THR A 318 2.19 0.67 -34.84
CA THR A 318 2.09 -0.76 -35.14
C THR A 318 0.62 -1.18 -35.21
N GLU A 319 0.32 -2.11 -36.13
CA GLU A 319 -1.06 -2.58 -36.36
C GLU A 319 -1.70 -3.12 -35.07
N ASP A 320 -0.91 -3.75 -34.21
CA ASP A 320 -1.39 -4.32 -32.95
C ASP A 320 -1.79 -3.24 -31.93
N ILE A 321 -1.02 -2.16 -31.80
CA ILE A 321 -1.31 -1.11 -30.82
C ILE A 321 -2.55 -0.29 -31.22
N VAL A 322 -2.74 -0.04 -32.51
CA VAL A 322 -3.94 0.67 -32.99
C VAL A 322 -5.21 -0.17 -32.81
N LYS A 323 -5.14 -1.50 -32.96
CA LYS A 323 -6.27 -2.39 -32.64
C LYS A 323 -6.71 -2.22 -31.19
N TYR A 324 -5.77 -2.10 -30.24
CA TYR A 324 -6.11 -1.86 -28.82
C TYR A 324 -6.87 -0.55 -28.63
N VAL A 325 -6.36 0.55 -29.21
CA VAL A 325 -7.01 1.86 -29.09
C VAL A 325 -8.40 1.90 -29.74
N LEU A 326 -8.58 1.23 -30.87
CA LEU A 326 -9.89 1.11 -31.49
C LEU A 326 -10.84 0.30 -30.62
N ASN A 327 -10.38 -0.81 -30.04
CA ASN A 327 -11.18 -1.61 -29.11
C ASN A 327 -11.58 -0.79 -27.86
N LEU A 328 -10.70 0.08 -27.35
CA LEU A 328 -11.05 1.04 -26.30
C LEU A 328 -12.18 1.96 -26.77
N GLY A 329 -12.02 2.63 -27.92
CA GLY A 329 -13.07 3.48 -28.49
C GLY A 329 -14.42 2.76 -28.66
N LEU A 330 -14.39 1.49 -29.06
CA LEU A 330 -15.58 0.66 -29.28
C LEU A 330 -16.27 0.22 -27.98
N ILE A 331 -15.54 -0.16 -26.94
CA ILE A 331 -16.17 -0.61 -25.69
C ILE A 331 -16.88 0.54 -24.97
N ILE A 332 -16.32 1.74 -25.04
CA ILE A 332 -16.90 2.95 -24.43
C ILE A 332 -18.13 3.42 -25.21
N SER A 333 -18.21 3.15 -26.52
CA SER A 333 -19.34 3.60 -27.34
C SER A 333 -20.70 3.01 -26.92
N GLY A 334 -20.71 2.08 -25.95
CA GLY A 334 -21.90 1.62 -25.25
C GLY A 334 -22.77 0.71 -26.12
N ARG A 335 -22.62 -0.61 -25.94
CA ARG A 335 -23.60 -1.61 -26.40
C ARG A 335 -24.77 -1.77 -25.42
N THR A 336 -25.03 -0.80 -24.55
CA THR A 336 -26.08 -0.92 -23.53
C THR A 336 -27.45 -0.73 -24.16
N SER A 337 -28.14 -1.84 -24.39
CA SER A 337 -29.55 -1.90 -24.76
C SER A 337 -30.39 -1.10 -23.75
N VAL A 338 -31.02 -0.04 -24.25
CA VAL A 338 -32.01 0.82 -23.57
C VAL A 338 -31.45 1.65 -22.41
N ALA A 339 -31.22 2.94 -22.69
CA ALA A 339 -30.89 3.95 -21.69
C ALA A 339 -32.10 4.27 -20.81
N GLU A 340 -31.95 4.18 -19.48
CA GLU A 340 -32.86 4.86 -18.56
C GLU A 340 -32.69 6.40 -18.72
N ALA A 341 -33.74 7.18 -18.45
CA ALA A 341 -33.74 8.64 -18.68
C ALA A 341 -32.59 9.38 -17.96
N ASP A 342 -32.09 8.82 -16.86
CA ASP A 342 -30.98 9.38 -16.06
C ASP A 342 -29.58 9.10 -16.66
N GLN A 343 -29.49 8.29 -17.73
CA GLN A 343 -28.21 7.83 -18.32
C GLN A 343 -27.87 8.50 -19.66
N VAL A 344 -28.76 9.36 -20.19
CA VAL A 344 -28.58 10.01 -21.50
C VAL A 344 -27.36 10.92 -21.55
N ALA A 345 -27.08 11.66 -20.47
CA ALA A 345 -25.92 12.55 -20.40
C ALA A 345 -24.60 11.76 -20.44
N ALA A 346 -24.52 10.68 -19.67
CA ALA A 346 -23.34 9.82 -19.61
C ALA A 346 -23.12 9.08 -20.94
N GLN A 347 -24.16 8.56 -21.58
CA GLN A 347 -24.07 7.96 -22.91
C GLN A 347 -23.59 8.94 -23.98
N LYS A 348 -24.05 10.19 -23.92
CA LYS A 348 -23.57 11.25 -24.82
C LYS A 348 -22.07 11.52 -24.63
N GLN A 349 -21.59 11.52 -23.38
CA GLN A 349 -20.18 11.69 -23.06
C GLN A 349 -19.35 10.50 -23.55
N LEU A 350 -19.80 9.28 -23.28
CA LEU A 350 -19.17 8.05 -23.74
C LEU A 350 -19.05 7.99 -25.28
N ALA A 351 -20.13 8.34 -26.00
CA ALA A 351 -20.14 8.43 -27.46
C ALA A 351 -19.23 9.55 -27.99
N HIS A 352 -19.17 10.69 -27.30
CA HIS A 352 -18.27 11.79 -27.64
C HIS A 352 -16.80 11.37 -27.54
N VAL A 353 -16.42 10.74 -26.42
CA VAL A 353 -15.06 10.23 -26.18
C VAL A 353 -14.68 9.15 -27.20
N SER A 354 -15.60 8.22 -27.47
CA SER A 354 -15.41 7.20 -28.52
C SER A 354 -15.11 7.84 -29.88
N GLY A 355 -15.94 8.80 -30.30
CA GLY A 355 -15.75 9.53 -31.55
C GLY A 355 -14.43 10.29 -31.60
N GLN A 356 -14.00 10.88 -30.48
CA GLN A 356 -12.71 11.56 -30.36
C GLN A 356 -11.55 10.59 -30.56
N ILE A 357 -11.50 9.48 -29.81
CA ILE A 357 -10.42 8.47 -29.90
C ILE A 357 -10.30 7.92 -31.34
N ILE A 358 -11.44 7.58 -31.95
CA ILE A 358 -11.48 7.03 -33.32
C ILE A 358 -10.97 8.07 -34.33
N LYS A 359 -11.47 9.31 -34.26
CA LYS A 359 -11.08 10.38 -35.16
C LYS A 359 -9.59 10.68 -35.07
N GLU A 360 -9.07 10.85 -33.86
CA GLU A 360 -7.65 11.16 -33.63
C GLU A 360 -6.74 10.00 -34.05
N THR A 361 -7.16 8.75 -33.80
CA THR A 361 -6.45 7.56 -34.30
C THR A 361 -6.33 7.57 -35.82
N ILE A 362 -7.40 7.87 -36.55
CA ILE A 362 -7.38 7.97 -38.02
C ILE A 362 -6.45 9.08 -38.49
N GLN A 363 -6.51 10.25 -37.85
CA GLN A 363 -5.67 11.41 -38.20
C GLN A 363 -4.18 11.12 -37.98
N LEU A 364 -3.83 10.50 -36.85
CA LEU A 364 -2.45 10.11 -36.53
C LEU A 364 -1.91 9.10 -37.56
N GLN A 365 -2.69 8.09 -37.94
CA GLN A 365 -2.29 7.11 -38.95
C GLN A 365 -2.15 7.71 -40.36
N HIS A 366 -3.03 8.66 -40.72
CA HIS A 366 -2.95 9.35 -42.00
C HIS A 366 -1.68 10.23 -42.11
N SER A 367 -1.31 10.92 -41.03
CA SER A 367 -0.14 11.82 -40.99
C SER A 367 1.21 11.11 -41.17
N LYS A 368 1.29 9.80 -40.86
CA LYS A 368 2.54 9.02 -40.94
C LYS A 368 2.59 8.00 -42.08
N GLY A 369 1.74 8.18 -43.11
CA GLY A 369 1.79 7.36 -44.33
C GLY A 369 1.06 6.01 -44.24
N GLY A 370 0.25 5.78 -43.20
CA GLY A 370 -0.51 4.55 -42.97
C GLY A 370 -1.78 4.40 -43.80
N GLN A 371 -1.81 4.88 -45.06
CA GLN A 371 -2.97 4.83 -45.98
C GLN A 371 -3.71 3.46 -46.02
N PRO A 372 -3.03 2.31 -46.20
CA PRO A 372 -3.73 1.00 -46.20
C PRO A 372 -4.32 0.63 -44.84
N MET A 373 -3.69 1.09 -43.75
CA MET A 373 -4.17 0.85 -42.39
C MET A 373 -5.39 1.70 -42.08
N VAL A 374 -5.40 2.98 -42.45
CA VAL A 374 -6.57 3.86 -42.36
C VAL A 374 -7.76 3.26 -43.11
N GLN A 375 -7.55 2.70 -44.30
CA GLN A 375 -8.63 2.07 -45.07
C GLN A 375 -9.21 0.83 -44.38
N ARG A 376 -8.36 -0.02 -43.76
CA ARG A 376 -8.82 -1.16 -42.94
C ARG A 376 -9.60 -0.69 -41.70
N ILE A 377 -9.13 0.37 -41.04
CA ILE A 377 -9.77 0.95 -39.86
C ILE A 377 -11.15 1.51 -40.23
N CYS A 378 -11.25 2.31 -41.29
CA CYS A 378 -12.51 2.85 -41.78
C CYS A 378 -13.50 1.73 -42.17
N LYS A 379 -13.02 0.66 -42.82
CA LYS A 379 -13.85 -0.50 -43.16
C LYS A 379 -14.40 -1.20 -41.91
N LYS A 380 -13.57 -1.35 -40.87
CA LYS A 380 -13.98 -1.94 -39.58
C LYS A 380 -14.99 -1.06 -38.85
N ILE A 381 -14.75 0.24 -38.78
CA ILE A 381 -15.67 1.21 -38.17
C ILE A 381 -17.01 1.21 -38.91
N ALA A 382 -17.00 1.17 -40.24
CA ALA A 382 -18.21 1.05 -41.04
C ALA A 382 -19.00 -0.22 -40.71
N GLY A 383 -18.32 -1.36 -40.53
CA GLY A 383 -18.96 -2.61 -40.12
C GLY A 383 -19.58 -2.55 -38.71
N VAL A 384 -18.91 -1.88 -37.76
CA VAL A 384 -19.48 -1.64 -36.43
C VAL A 384 -20.68 -0.69 -36.50
N HIS A 385 -20.58 0.41 -37.24
CA HIS A 385 -21.69 1.34 -37.42
C HIS A 385 -22.90 0.66 -38.06
N GLU A 386 -22.67 -0.19 -39.07
CA GLU A 386 -23.71 -0.98 -39.71
C GLU A 386 -24.36 -1.96 -38.73
N TYR A 387 -23.56 -2.65 -37.90
CA TYR A 387 -24.06 -3.52 -36.84
C TYR A 387 -24.88 -2.76 -35.80
N LEU A 388 -24.40 -1.61 -35.33
CA LEU A 388 -25.13 -0.75 -34.39
C LEU A 388 -26.46 -0.29 -34.98
N LEU A 389 -26.47 0.15 -36.24
CA LEU A 389 -27.71 0.52 -36.93
C LEU A 389 -28.68 -0.66 -37.01
N ARG A 390 -28.20 -1.90 -37.22
CA ARG A 390 -29.05 -3.10 -37.20
C ARG A 390 -29.62 -3.42 -35.82
N VAL A 391 -28.82 -3.28 -34.75
CA VAL A 391 -29.29 -3.45 -33.37
C VAL A 391 -30.32 -2.38 -32.98
N PHE A 392 -30.16 -1.14 -33.47
CA PHE A 392 -31.16 -0.08 -33.30
C PHE A 392 -32.46 -0.36 -34.06
N LEU A 393 -32.39 -1.03 -35.21
CA LEU A 393 -33.54 -1.39 -36.03
C LEU A 393 -34.26 -2.65 -35.51
N ASP A 394 -33.54 -3.58 -34.89
CA ASP A 394 -34.08 -4.79 -34.27
C ASP A 394 -33.39 -5.10 -32.93
N PRO A 395 -33.98 -4.69 -31.79
CA PRO A 395 -33.41 -4.91 -30.46
C PRO A 395 -33.32 -6.38 -30.04
N ASN A 396 -33.98 -7.30 -30.75
CA ASN A 396 -33.90 -8.74 -30.47
C ASN A 396 -32.66 -9.40 -31.10
N LEU A 397 -31.85 -8.64 -31.84
CA LEU A 397 -30.61 -9.12 -32.49
C LEU A 397 -29.40 -9.22 -31.52
N VAL A 398 -29.61 -8.96 -30.22
CA VAL A 398 -28.55 -8.81 -29.20
C VAL A 398 -27.85 -10.13 -28.84
N ASP A 399 -28.46 -11.30 -29.14
CA ASP A 399 -27.93 -12.63 -28.74
C ASP A 399 -26.81 -13.19 -29.65
N LEU A 400 -26.07 -12.33 -30.36
CA LEU A 400 -24.96 -12.73 -31.24
C LEU A 400 -23.60 -12.22 -30.74
N ASP A 401 -23.31 -12.48 -29.47
CA ASP A 401 -22.03 -12.15 -28.82
C ASP A 401 -20.81 -12.89 -29.43
N GLY A 402 -21.03 -13.89 -30.30
CA GLY A 402 -19.97 -14.68 -30.94
C GLY A 402 -19.61 -14.34 -32.40
N SER A 403 -20.38 -13.49 -33.10
CA SER A 403 -20.22 -13.32 -34.56
C SER A 403 -19.19 -12.25 -34.94
N LEU A 404 -18.96 -11.26 -34.07
CA LEU A 404 -17.92 -10.25 -34.32
C LEU A 404 -16.52 -10.71 -33.89
N GLU A 405 -16.41 -11.68 -32.96
CA GLU A 405 -15.15 -12.32 -32.61
C GLU A 405 -14.63 -13.21 -33.76
N SER A 406 -15.52 -13.91 -34.47
CA SER A 406 -15.15 -14.76 -35.62
C SER A 406 -14.84 -14.00 -36.92
N SER A 407 -15.22 -12.72 -37.02
CA SER A 407 -14.83 -11.86 -38.14
C SER A 407 -13.43 -11.23 -37.96
N LEU A 408 -12.72 -11.57 -36.88
CA LEU A 408 -11.34 -11.18 -36.61
C LEU A 408 -10.29 -12.09 -37.29
N ASP A 409 -10.70 -13.19 -37.95
CA ASP A 409 -9.80 -14.29 -38.34
C ASP A 409 -9.18 -14.17 -39.75
N GLY A 410 -8.89 -12.93 -40.19
CA GLY A 410 -8.34 -12.65 -41.52
C GLY A 410 -6.81 -12.74 -41.64
N SER A 411 -6.09 -13.12 -40.59
CA SER A 411 -4.63 -13.26 -40.62
C SER A 411 -4.17 -14.25 -39.56
N ASN A 412 -3.33 -15.22 -39.97
CA ASN A 412 -2.68 -16.34 -39.24
C ASN A 412 -1.90 -16.00 -37.94
N TYR A 413 -2.31 -15.01 -37.16
CA TYR A 413 -1.85 -14.81 -35.79
C TYR A 413 -3.05 -14.96 -34.88
N ASP A 414 -3.16 -16.18 -34.34
CA ASP A 414 -4.02 -16.62 -33.26
C ASP A 414 -3.99 -15.57 -32.13
N PHE A 415 -5.03 -14.74 -32.03
CA PHE A 415 -5.15 -13.66 -31.06
C PHE A 415 -6.20 -14.07 -30.03
N ASP A 416 -5.81 -15.02 -29.18
CA ASP A 416 -6.67 -15.52 -28.12
C ASP A 416 -6.79 -14.46 -27.01
N ILE A 417 -7.85 -13.64 -27.08
CA ILE A 417 -8.33 -12.83 -25.95
C ILE A 417 -9.12 -13.74 -24.96
N ARG A 418 -9.28 -15.04 -25.26
CA ARG A 418 -9.76 -16.01 -24.27
C ARG A 418 -8.59 -16.54 -23.47
N ASP A 419 -8.13 -15.73 -22.55
CA ASP A 419 -7.46 -16.29 -21.38
C ASP A 419 -8.55 -17.04 -20.57
N SER A 420 -8.66 -18.34 -20.83
CA SER A 420 -9.68 -19.28 -20.33
C SER A 420 -9.80 -19.38 -18.79
N THR A 421 -9.06 -18.53 -18.07
CA THR A 421 -9.13 -18.38 -16.62
C THR A 421 -10.05 -17.23 -16.17
N ILE A 422 -10.43 -16.29 -17.04
CA ILE A 422 -11.19 -15.08 -16.65
C ILE A 422 -12.69 -15.34 -16.49
N ASP A 423 -13.28 -16.28 -17.24
CA ASP A 423 -14.71 -16.61 -17.11
C ASP A 423 -15.05 -17.26 -15.75
N ALA A 424 -14.05 -17.67 -14.97
CA ALA A 424 -14.23 -18.21 -13.63
C ALA A 424 -14.19 -17.14 -12.52
N MET A 425 -13.87 -15.86 -12.83
CA MET A 425 -13.70 -14.80 -11.82
C MET A 425 -14.84 -13.77 -11.75
N TYR A 426 -15.79 -13.80 -12.69
CA TYR A 426 -16.94 -12.87 -12.73
C TYR A 426 -18.31 -13.56 -12.74
N THR A 427 -18.37 -14.83 -12.33
CA THR A 427 -19.57 -15.49 -11.77
C THR A 427 -19.43 -15.56 -10.26
#